data_AF-A0AAC9Q597-F1
#
_entry.id   AF-A0AAC9Q597-F1
#
_cell.length_a   1.000
_cell.length_b   1.000
_cell.length_c   1.000
_cell.angle_alpha   90.00
_cell.angle_beta   90.00
_cell.angle_gamma   90.00
#
_symmetry.space_group_name_H-M   'P 1'
#
loop_
_entity.id
_entity.type
_entity.pdbx_description
1 polymer ?
#
loop_
_entity_poly.entity_id
_entity_poly.type
_entity_poly.pdbx_seq_one_letter_code
_entity_poly.pdbx_strand_id
1 'polypeptide(L)'
;MDSQITISDLENVISEKVFIKIEKWNLYLGDAGLARHLAIECISNRDQGPLEAAKLSLKAIDVKVGDGVNSIPLINLITNSQILELEEILESFFKN
;
A
#
# COMPACT_ATOMS: atom_id res chain seq x y z
N MET A 1 -12.77 18.40 -14.79
CA MET A 1 -12.91 18.47 -13.33
C MET A 1 -11.83 17.55 -12.82
N ASP A 2 -10.65 18.10 -12.56
CA ASP A 2 -9.54 17.32 -12.02
C ASP A 2 -9.94 16.95 -10.60
N SER A 3 -10.31 15.69 -10.40
CA SER A 3 -10.52 15.17 -9.05
C SER A 3 -9.17 15.24 -8.37
N GLN A 4 -8.98 16.21 -7.48
CA GLN A 4 -7.85 16.17 -6.55
C GLN A 4 -7.92 14.83 -5.84
N ILE A 5 -7.04 13.90 -6.23
CA ILE A 5 -6.87 12.62 -5.55
C ILE A 5 -6.55 12.97 -4.10
N THR A 6 -7.50 12.73 -3.20
CA THR A 6 -7.21 12.96 -1.79
C THR A 6 -6.49 11.73 -1.27
N ILE A 7 -5.51 11.94 -0.37
CA ILE A 7 -4.86 10.85 0.36
C ILE A 7 -5.91 9.91 0.98
N SER A 8 -7.03 10.47 1.43
CA SER A 8 -8.15 9.74 2.04
C SER A 8 -8.87 8.81 1.06
N ASP A 9 -9.05 9.20 -0.20
CA ASP A 9 -9.69 8.33 -1.20
C ASP A 9 -8.81 7.10 -1.49
N LEU A 10 -7.50 7.33 -1.64
CA LEU A 10 -6.53 6.25 -1.86
C LEU A 10 -6.40 5.36 -0.62
N GLU A 11 -6.35 5.96 0.58
CA GLU A 11 -6.34 5.26 1.86
C GLU A 11 -7.54 4.31 1.99
N ASN A 12 -8.75 4.77 1.68
CA ASN A 12 -9.96 3.95 1.77
C ASN A 12 -9.88 2.70 0.88
N VAL A 13 -9.41 2.85 -0.35
CA VAL A 13 -9.28 1.71 -1.28
C VAL A 13 -8.19 0.74 -0.83
N ILE A 14 -7.03 1.27 -0.41
CA ILE A 14 -5.93 0.45 0.12
C ILE A 14 -6.35 -0.31 1.38
N SER A 15 -7.11 0.35 2.26
CA SER A 15 -7.59 -0.18 3.53
C SER A 15 -8.34 -1.51 3.36
N GLU A 16 -9.18 -1.62 2.34
CA GLU A 16 -10.06 -2.77 2.11
C GLU A 16 -9.47 -3.82 1.17
N LYS A 17 -8.51 -3.44 0.32
CA LYS A 17 -7.99 -4.34 -0.74
C LYS A 17 -6.63 -4.93 -0.43
N VAL A 18 -5.76 -4.15 0.20
CA VAL A 18 -4.39 -4.56 0.47
C VAL A 18 -4.32 -5.15 1.87
N PHE A 19 -3.60 -6.25 2.02
CA PHE A 19 -3.46 -7.00 3.26
C PHE A 19 -2.08 -7.64 3.43
N ILE A 20 -1.63 -7.68 4.67
CA ILE A 20 -0.51 -8.52 5.09
C ILE A 20 -0.97 -9.98 5.06
N LYS A 21 -0.23 -10.82 4.33
CA LYS A 21 -0.51 -12.25 4.21
C LYS A 21 0.15 -13.02 5.36
N ILE A 22 -0.65 -13.72 6.16
CA ILE A 22 -0.16 -14.53 7.29
C ILE A 22 -0.69 -15.95 7.15
N GLU A 23 0.08 -16.83 6.51
CA GLU A 23 -0.25 -18.23 6.27
C GLU A 23 -1.70 -18.44 5.78
N LYS A 24 -2.62 -18.77 6.70
CA LYS A 24 -4.03 -19.09 6.42
C LYS A 24 -4.99 -17.90 6.55
N TRP A 25 -4.51 -16.74 6.97
CA TRP A 25 -5.33 -15.54 7.15
C TRP A 25 -4.65 -14.30 6.57
N ASN A 26 -5.40 -13.20 6.55
CA ASN A 26 -5.01 -11.93 5.97
C ASN A 26 -5.32 -10.84 7.01
N LEU A 27 -4.40 -9.90 7.20
CA LEU A 27 -4.62 -8.70 7.99
C LEU A 27 -4.71 -7.50 7.04
N TYR A 28 -5.90 -6.94 6.86
CA TYR A 28 -6.11 -5.81 5.97
C TYR A 28 -5.38 -4.56 6.48
N LEU A 29 -4.87 -3.73 5.57
CA LEU A 29 -4.06 -2.57 5.95
C LEU A 29 -4.88 -1.49 6.67
N GLY A 30 -6.20 -1.48 6.51
CA GLY A 30 -7.12 -0.70 7.32
C GLY A 30 -7.04 -1.07 8.80
N ASP A 31 -7.24 -2.36 9.09
CA ASP A 31 -7.18 -2.91 10.45
C ASP A 31 -5.77 -2.80 11.06
N ALA A 32 -4.73 -2.89 10.22
CA ALA A 32 -3.35 -2.73 10.65
C ALA A 32 -2.94 -1.27 10.91
N GLY A 33 -3.76 -0.28 10.53
CA GLY A 33 -3.40 1.14 10.61
C GLY A 33 -2.26 1.55 9.66
N LEU A 34 -2.04 0.80 8.58
CA LEU A 34 -0.94 1.03 7.62
C LEU A 34 -1.42 1.67 6.32
N ALA A 35 -2.73 1.64 6.03
CA ALA A 35 -3.30 2.11 4.77
C ALA A 35 -2.94 3.57 4.45
N ARG A 36 -3.04 4.46 5.45
CA ARG A 36 -2.72 5.88 5.29
C ARG A 36 -1.25 6.12 4.95
N HIS A 37 -0.36 5.42 5.64
CA HIS A 37 1.07 5.53 5.41
C HIS A 37 1.41 5.08 3.98
N LEU A 38 0.83 3.95 3.54
CA LEU A 38 1.00 3.47 2.18
C LEU A 38 0.45 4.45 1.13
N ALA A 39 -0.72 5.05 1.37
CA ALA A 39 -1.29 6.05 0.47
C ALA A 39 -0.37 7.28 0.29
N ILE A 40 0.23 7.77 1.38
CA ILE A 40 1.18 8.91 1.35
C ILE A 40 2.43 8.56 0.54
N GLU A 41 3.00 7.38 0.77
CA GLU A 41 4.19 6.92 0.04
C GLU A 41 3.87 6.74 -1.45
N CYS A 42 2.71 6.18 -1.79
CA CYS A 42 2.28 6.02 -3.18
C CYS A 42 2.18 7.36 -3.91
N ILE A 43 1.59 8.37 -3.26
CA ILE A 43 1.47 9.72 -3.84
C ILE A 43 2.86 10.38 -3.98
N SER A 44 3.73 10.20 -2.99
CA SER A 44 5.10 10.72 -3.03
C SER A 44 5.93 10.12 -4.17
N ASN A 45 5.62 8.88 -4.56
CA ASN A 45 6.30 8.15 -5.63
C ASN A 45 5.57 8.20 -6.98
N ARG A 46 4.52 9.03 -7.15
CA ARG A 46 3.67 9.08 -8.37
C ARG A 46 4.48 9.20 -9.66
N ASP A 47 5.56 9.98 -9.67
CA ASP A 47 6.36 10.26 -10.87
C ASP A 47 7.20 9.06 -11.37
N GLN A 48 7.28 7.98 -10.59
CA GLN A 48 8.03 6.77 -10.95
C GLN A 48 7.22 5.80 -11.84
N GLY A 49 5.93 6.07 -12.03
CA GLY A 49 4.98 5.17 -12.69
C GLY A 49 4.30 4.19 -11.71
N PRO A 50 3.08 3.69 -12.01
CA PRO A 50 2.24 2.97 -11.03
C PRO A 50 2.91 1.75 -10.38
N LEU A 51 3.56 0.88 -11.17
CA LEU A 51 4.21 -0.33 -10.66
C LEU A 51 5.40 -0.02 -9.75
N GLU A 52 6.26 0.90 -10.17
CA GLU A 52 7.44 1.26 -9.37
C GLU A 52 7.03 2.07 -8.14
N ALA A 53 6.01 2.94 -8.25
CA ALA A 53 5.41 3.62 -7.11
C ALA A 53 4.88 2.61 -6.07
N ALA A 54 4.16 1.56 -6.51
CA ALA A 54 3.66 0.51 -5.62
C ALA A 54 4.82 -0.20 -4.88
N LYS A 55 5.85 -0.65 -5.62
CA LYS A 55 7.00 -1.35 -5.03
C LYS A 55 7.80 -0.47 -4.06
N LEU A 56 8.09 0.76 -4.46
CA LEU A 56 8.86 1.69 -3.61
C LEU A 56 8.10 2.01 -2.33
N SER A 57 6.79 2.25 -2.43
CA SER A 57 5.95 2.58 -1.27
C SER A 57 5.80 1.41 -0.30
N LEU A 58 5.65 0.18 -0.83
CA LEU A 58 5.65 -1.04 -0.02
C LEU A 58 7.00 -1.31 0.64
N LYS A 59 8.10 -0.90 -0.01
CA LYS A 59 9.45 -1.07 0.54
C LYS A 59 9.81 -0.01 1.59
N ALA A 60 9.19 1.17 1.53
CA ALA A 60 9.40 2.26 2.48
C ALA A 60 8.80 2.00 3.86
N ILE A 61 7.84 1.07 3.97
CA ILE A 61 7.14 0.76 5.22
C ILE A 61 7.74 -0.48 5.87
N ASP A 62 8.28 -0.30 7.07
CA ASP A 62 8.72 -1.39 7.95
C ASP A 62 7.63 -1.75 8.96
N VAL A 63 7.15 -2.99 8.90
CA VAL A 63 6.16 -3.52 9.84
C VAL A 63 6.88 -4.09 11.05
N LYS A 64 6.64 -3.49 12.22
CA LYS A 64 7.11 -4.03 13.51
C LYS A 64 6.36 -5.30 13.86
N VAL A 65 7.08 -6.35 14.25
CA VAL A 65 6.50 -7.67 14.56
C VAL A 65 6.85 -8.12 15.98
N GLY A 66 6.00 -8.95 16.58
CA GLY A 66 6.16 -9.45 17.95
C GLY A 66 5.98 -8.33 18.98
N ASP A 67 7.03 -8.08 19.77
CA ASP A 67 7.11 -6.98 20.74
C ASP A 67 7.61 -5.66 20.13
N GLY A 68 7.87 -5.65 18.82
CA GLY A 68 8.28 -4.47 18.05
C GLY A 68 9.79 -4.23 18.00
N VAL A 69 10.61 -5.17 18.48
CA VAL A 69 12.08 -5.13 18.33
C VAL A 69 12.50 -5.42 16.89
N ASN A 70 11.81 -6.36 16.22
CA ASN A 70 12.10 -6.74 14.85
C ASN A 70 11.16 -6.02 13.88
N SER A 71 11.66 -5.69 12.70
CA SER A 71 10.87 -5.17 11.58
C SER A 71 11.02 -6.04 10.34
N ILE A 72 9.96 -6.09 9.55
CA ILE A 72 9.94 -6.73 8.25
C ILE A 72 9.38 -5.70 7.24
N PRO A 73 10.06 -5.44 6.12
CA PRO A 73 9.52 -4.58 5.07
C PRO A 73 8.16 -5.09 4.59
N LEU A 74 7.19 -4.18 4.41
CA LEU A 74 5.82 -4.53 4.03
C LEU A 74 5.77 -5.27 2.68
N ILE A 75 6.66 -4.95 1.75
CA ILE A 75 6.81 -5.67 0.47
C ILE A 75 7.06 -7.19 0.66
N ASN A 76 7.67 -7.61 1.77
CA ASN A 76 7.92 -9.02 2.08
C ASN A 76 6.75 -9.72 2.78
N LEU A 77 5.72 -8.96 3.18
CA LEU A 77 4.54 -9.43 3.89
C LEU A 77 3.30 -9.46 2.97
N ILE A 78 3.45 -9.09 1.71
CA ILE A 78 2.39 -8.98 0.72
C ILE A 78 2.68 -9.94 -0.45
N THR A 79 1.64 -10.36 -1.17
CA THR A 79 1.79 -11.26 -2.31
C THR A 79 2.02 -10.49 -3.62
N ASN A 80 2.65 -11.11 -4.62
CA ASN A 80 2.81 -10.49 -5.94
C ASN A 80 1.47 -10.06 -6.56
N SER A 81 0.40 -10.84 -6.33
CA SER A 81 -0.95 -10.49 -6.81
C SER A 81 -1.43 -9.16 -6.25
N GLN A 82 -1.12 -8.86 -4.98
CA GLN A 82 -1.50 -7.61 -4.35
C GLN A 82 -0.64 -6.43 -4.79
N ILE A 83 0.62 -6.67 -5.20
CA ILE A 83 1.46 -5.64 -5.82
C ILE A 83 0.84 -5.21 -7.16
N LEU A 84 0.36 -6.17 -7.97
CA LEU A 84 -0.32 -5.87 -9.23
C LEU A 84 -1.70 -5.22 -8.99
N GLU A 85 -2.45 -5.65 -7.98
CA GLU A 85 -3.70 -4.98 -7.61
C GLU A 85 -3.45 -3.53 -7.15
N LEU A 86 -2.38 -3.29 -6.39
CA LEU A 86 -1.98 -1.94 -6.01
C LEU A 86 -1.56 -1.11 -7.24
N GLU A 87 -0.83 -1.70 -8.19
CA GLU A 87 -0.51 -1.05 -9.47
C GLU A 87 -1.78 -0.59 -10.20
N GLU A 88 -2.80 -1.46 -10.34
CA GLU A 88 -4.07 -1.12 -11.00
C GLU A 88 -4.82 -0.01 -10.27
N ILE A 89 -4.83 -0.05 -8.92
CA ILE A 89 -5.39 1.02 -8.10
C ILE A 89 -4.66 2.33 -8.41
N LEU A 90 -3.33 2.35 -8.31
CA LEU A 90 -2.54 3.55 -8.55
C LEU A 90 -2.67 4.06 -9.98
N GLU A 91 -2.78 3.17 -10.97
CA GLU A 91 -2.98 3.56 -12.37
C GLU A 91 -4.33 4.28 -12.55
N SER A 92 -5.40 3.78 -11.94
CA SER A 92 -6.72 4.42 -11.95
C SER A 92 -6.69 5.80 -11.27
N PHE A 93 -5.97 5.93 -10.16
CA PHE A 93 -5.84 7.20 -9.47
C PHE A 93 -4.96 8.17 -10.26
N PHE A 94 -3.78 7.79 -10.72
CA PHE A 94 -2.81 8.70 -11.34
C PHE A 94 -3.17 9.16 -12.76
N LYS A 95 -4.01 8.42 -13.49
CA LYS A 95 -4.51 8.82 -14.82
C LYS A 95 -5.66 9.84 -14.76
N ASN A 96 -6.30 9.97 -13.60
CA ASN A 96 -7.32 10.98 -13.31
C ASN A 96 -6.69 12.23 -12.67
#